data_AF-A0A7C4DRU3-F1
#
_entry.id   AF-A0A7C4DRU3-F1
#
_cell.length_a   1.000
_cell.length_b   1.000
_cell.length_c   1.000
_cell.angle_alpha   90.00
_cell.angle_beta   90.00
_cell.angle_gamma   90.00
#
_symmetry.space_group_name_H-M   'P 1'
#
loop_
_entity.id
_entity.type
_entity.pdbx_description
1 polymer ?
#
loop_
_entity_poly.entity_id
_entity_poly.type
_entity_poly.pdbx_seq_one_letter_code
_entity_poly.pdbx_strand_id
1 'polypeptide(L)'
;MRHSACNRDKRGTCMMSLASLAFLLVLQVSEVQHPVPLPADFDPAGCVDCHAAKKEGKQVHAAVETGCTSCHTVRSDDTATFVALQAPPAEMCGTCHAPQTDEVVHEPYRQGDCILCHDPHASEHPALVRTSPQALCTACHLARRTEGATVPLFGGREIPVETFRKFPKIALDRAQRTGHPYLGHPVSNGEDPFRKGQPYSCLSCHAPHAAPVAKLLREEWKSLDVCDRCHTEMRNRRAQP
;
A
#
# COMPACT_ATOMS: atom_id res chain seq x y z
N MET A 1 -41.49 -57.51 11.02
CA MET A 1 -41.39 -56.78 9.74
C MET A 1 -42.35 -55.59 9.79
N ARG A 2 -41.78 -54.38 9.62
CA ARG A 2 -42.31 -53.06 9.22
C ARG A 2 -43.75 -52.65 9.57
N HIS A 3 -43.83 -51.58 10.36
CA HIS A 3 -45.03 -50.79 10.67
C HIS A 3 -45.47 -49.93 9.47
N SER A 4 -46.79 -49.92 9.22
CA SER A 4 -47.50 -48.87 8.48
C SER A 4 -48.02 -47.82 9.45
N ALA A 5 -47.95 -46.55 9.08
CA ALA A 5 -48.95 -45.58 9.50
C ALA A 5 -49.12 -44.51 8.41
N CYS A 6 -50.26 -44.60 7.75
CA CYS A 6 -50.89 -43.54 6.98
C CYS A 6 -51.70 -42.69 7.95
N ASN A 7 -51.66 -41.36 7.85
CA ASN A 7 -52.94 -40.66 7.86
C ASN A 7 -52.89 -39.37 7.04
N ARG A 8 -53.96 -39.22 6.27
CA ARG A 8 -54.30 -38.13 5.37
C ARG A 8 -55.44 -37.40 6.06
N ASP A 9 -55.50 -36.07 5.98
CA ASP A 9 -56.79 -35.42 6.16
C ASP A 9 -57.10 -34.41 5.06
N LYS A 10 -58.40 -34.37 4.75
CA LYS A 10 -59.02 -33.82 3.55
C LYS A 10 -59.56 -32.43 3.87
N ARG A 11 -59.01 -31.39 3.23
CA ARG A 11 -59.68 -30.12 2.89
C ARG A 11 -58.76 -29.37 1.92
N GLY A 12 -59.17 -29.29 0.66
CA GLY A 12 -58.38 -28.67 -0.42
C GLY A 12 -58.52 -27.16 -0.45
N THR A 13 -57.38 -26.48 -0.59
CA THR A 13 -57.11 -25.11 -1.10
C THR A 13 -55.72 -24.74 -0.60
N CYS A 14 -54.85 -23.94 -1.22
CA CYS A 14 -54.59 -23.49 -2.57
C CYS A 14 -53.21 -22.80 -2.45
N MET A 15 -52.40 -22.85 -3.51
CA MET A 15 -51.34 -21.88 -3.88
C MET A 15 -50.26 -21.44 -2.87
N MET A 16 -49.02 -21.76 -3.25
CA MET A 16 -47.84 -20.89 -3.30
C MET A 16 -47.51 -20.01 -2.08
N SER A 17 -46.31 -20.21 -1.52
CA SER A 17 -45.30 -19.14 -1.54
C SER A 17 -43.90 -19.71 -1.31
N LEU A 18 -43.11 -19.65 -2.37
CA LEU A 18 -41.65 -19.64 -2.35
C LEU A 18 -41.21 -18.38 -1.60
N ALA A 19 -40.60 -18.53 -0.43
CA ALA A 19 -39.79 -17.48 0.17
C ALA A 19 -38.38 -18.02 0.35
N SER A 20 -37.67 -18.11 -0.77
CA SER A 20 -36.21 -18.20 -0.80
C SER A 20 -35.66 -16.91 -0.19
N LEU A 21 -35.36 -16.92 1.11
CA LEU A 21 -34.54 -15.87 1.73
C LEU A 21 -33.09 -16.09 1.27
N ALA A 22 -32.78 -15.56 0.10
CA ALA A 22 -31.40 -15.27 -0.28
C ALA A 22 -30.91 -14.18 0.67
N PHE A 23 -30.16 -14.58 1.70
CA PHE A 23 -29.43 -13.67 2.56
C PHE A 23 -28.31 -13.05 1.71
N LEU A 24 -28.64 -11.95 1.03
CA LEU A 24 -27.67 -11.08 0.40
C LEU A 24 -26.71 -10.61 1.50
N LEU A 25 -25.53 -11.23 1.54
CA LEU A 25 -24.38 -10.72 2.25
C LEU A 25 -23.96 -9.44 1.51
N VAL A 26 -24.59 -8.33 1.84
CA VAL A 26 -24.15 -7.00 1.40
C VAL A 26 -22.80 -6.79 2.04
N LEU A 27 -21.74 -6.89 1.24
CA LEU A 27 -20.42 -6.35 1.58
C LEU A 27 -20.65 -4.88 1.92
N GLN A 28 -20.60 -4.54 3.20
CA GLN A 28 -20.63 -3.16 3.62
C GLN A 28 -19.31 -2.52 3.17
N VAL A 29 -19.33 -1.93 1.97
CA VAL A 29 -18.33 -0.95 1.58
C VAL A 29 -18.51 0.18 2.58
N SER A 30 -17.55 0.35 3.49
CA SER A 30 -17.58 1.39 4.50
C SER A 30 -17.56 2.76 3.81
N GLU A 31 -18.73 3.31 3.50
CA GLU A 31 -18.86 4.71 3.09
C GLU A 31 -18.35 5.57 4.25
N VAL A 32 -17.19 6.19 4.07
CA VAL A 32 -16.66 7.13 5.06
C VAL A 32 -17.42 8.43 4.88
N GLN A 33 -18.19 8.81 5.90
CA GLN A 33 -18.84 10.12 5.93
C GLN A 33 -17.76 11.20 5.97
N HIS A 34 -17.84 12.13 5.01
CA HIS A 34 -17.02 13.32 4.96
C HIS A 34 -17.44 14.28 6.09
N PRO A 35 -16.50 14.95 6.79
CA PRO A 35 -16.80 15.77 7.96
C PRO A 35 -17.62 17.04 7.65
N VAL A 36 -17.73 17.43 6.38
CA VAL A 36 -18.49 18.61 5.95
C VAL A 36 -19.57 18.16 4.95
N PRO A 37 -20.86 18.46 5.21
CA PRO A 37 -21.92 18.25 4.23
C PRO A 37 -21.84 19.32 3.14
N LEU A 38 -21.97 18.88 1.89
CA LEU A 38 -21.93 19.70 0.69
C LEU A 38 -23.31 19.67 0.00
N PRO A 39 -23.63 20.68 -0.81
CA PRO A 39 -24.86 20.69 -1.59
C PRO A 39 -25.03 19.44 -2.47
N ALA A 40 -26.27 19.01 -2.72
CA ALA A 40 -26.56 17.87 -3.59
C ALA A 40 -26.03 18.05 -5.03
N ASP A 41 -25.94 19.29 -5.48
CA ASP A 41 -25.42 19.70 -6.79
C ASP A 41 -23.93 20.11 -6.76
N PHE A 42 -23.20 19.79 -5.69
CA PHE A 42 -21.78 20.12 -5.56
C PHE A 42 -20.95 19.56 -6.71
N ASP A 43 -20.21 20.43 -7.40
CA ASP A 43 -19.27 20.05 -8.44
C ASP A 43 -17.96 19.49 -7.82
N PRO A 44 -17.60 18.22 -8.10
CA PRO A 44 -16.35 17.63 -7.61
C PRO A 44 -15.08 18.41 -8.01
N ALA A 45 -15.10 19.24 -9.05
CA ALA A 45 -13.98 20.11 -9.39
C ALA A 45 -13.65 21.11 -8.25
N GLY A 46 -14.64 21.49 -7.44
CA GLY A 46 -14.49 22.36 -6.28
C GLY A 46 -13.81 21.72 -5.06
N CYS A 47 -13.53 20.40 -5.07
CA CYS A 47 -12.90 19.73 -3.92
C CYS A 47 -11.58 20.40 -3.50
N VAL A 48 -10.82 20.91 -4.47
CA VAL A 48 -9.51 21.52 -4.25
C VAL A 48 -9.57 22.93 -3.64
N ASP A 49 -10.75 23.53 -3.53
CA ASP A 49 -10.93 24.81 -2.85
C ASP A 49 -10.73 24.66 -1.34
N CYS A 50 -11.07 23.49 -0.78
CA CYS A 50 -10.78 23.12 0.60
C CYS A 50 -9.59 22.16 0.74
N HIS A 51 -9.34 21.33 -0.28
CA HIS A 51 -8.27 20.33 -0.28
C HIS A 51 -7.12 20.67 -1.24
N ALA A 52 -6.69 21.93 -1.25
CA ALA A 52 -5.62 22.42 -2.14
C ALA A 52 -4.34 21.57 -2.08
N ALA A 53 -3.98 21.08 -0.89
CA ALA A 53 -2.84 20.19 -0.66
C ALA A 53 -2.87 18.88 -1.49
N LYS A 54 -4.04 18.47 -2.03
CA LYS A 54 -4.15 17.29 -2.90
C LYS A 54 -3.63 17.52 -4.32
N LYS A 55 -3.45 18.78 -4.73
CA LYS A 55 -2.87 19.15 -6.03
C LYS A 55 -1.57 19.94 -5.89
N GLU A 56 -0.97 19.92 -4.71
CA GLU A 56 0.22 20.72 -4.37
C GLU A 56 1.33 19.81 -3.82
N GLY A 57 2.58 20.18 -4.08
CA GLY A 57 3.76 19.44 -3.67
C GLY A 57 4.78 19.35 -4.80
N LYS A 58 5.98 18.84 -4.50
CA LYS A 58 7.02 18.69 -5.52
C LYS A 58 6.65 17.69 -6.62
N GLN A 59 5.86 16.68 -6.29
CA GLN A 59 5.41 15.64 -7.20
C GLN A 59 3.90 15.55 -7.06
N VAL A 60 3.17 15.91 -8.10
CA VAL A 60 1.72 15.77 -8.15
C VAL A 60 1.40 14.64 -9.13
N HIS A 61 0.48 13.78 -8.75
CA HIS A 61 0.05 12.67 -9.58
C HIS A 61 -0.76 13.22 -10.75
N ALA A 62 -0.33 12.97 -11.99
CA ALA A 62 -1.01 13.46 -13.18
C ALA A 62 -2.49 13.03 -13.24
N ALA A 63 -2.85 11.90 -12.63
CA ALA A 63 -4.25 11.47 -12.57
C ALA A 63 -5.17 12.45 -11.82
N VAL A 64 -4.62 13.31 -10.94
CA VAL A 64 -5.41 14.36 -10.27
C VAL A 64 -6.03 15.32 -11.28
N GLU A 65 -5.37 15.58 -12.41
CA GLU A 65 -5.89 16.44 -13.48
C GLU A 65 -7.06 15.81 -14.24
N THR A 66 -7.22 14.48 -14.18
CA THR A 66 -8.36 13.78 -14.80
C THR A 66 -9.66 13.97 -14.02
N GLY A 67 -9.60 14.59 -12.84
CA GLY A 67 -10.74 14.83 -11.96
C GLY A 67 -10.79 13.87 -10.77
N CYS A 68 -11.31 14.36 -9.65
CA CYS A 68 -11.41 13.58 -8.40
C CYS A 68 -12.28 12.33 -8.57
N THR A 69 -13.30 12.42 -9.43
CA THR A 69 -14.23 11.35 -9.77
C THR A 69 -13.69 10.35 -10.79
N SER A 70 -12.40 10.40 -11.14
CA SER A 70 -11.74 9.26 -11.79
C SER A 70 -11.41 8.13 -10.82
N CYS A 71 -11.29 8.47 -9.52
CA CYS A 71 -10.95 7.52 -8.46
C CYS A 71 -12.01 7.46 -7.36
N HIS A 72 -12.70 8.57 -7.11
CA HIS A 72 -13.67 8.69 -6.04
C HIS A 72 -15.12 8.59 -6.50
N THR A 73 -15.96 8.00 -5.67
CA THR A 73 -17.42 8.16 -5.73
C THR A 73 -17.82 9.18 -4.69
N VAL A 74 -18.61 10.18 -5.08
CA VAL A 74 -19.11 11.23 -4.18
C VAL A 74 -20.62 11.17 -4.17
N ARG A 75 -21.22 11.08 -2.98
CA ARG A 75 -22.67 11.16 -2.77
C ARG A 75 -22.95 12.25 -1.75
N SER A 76 -23.82 13.21 -2.10
CA SER A 76 -24.17 14.34 -1.23
C SER A 76 -25.67 14.63 -1.28
N ASP A 77 -26.27 15.03 -0.17
CA ASP A 77 -27.72 15.32 -0.05
C ASP A 77 -28.04 16.51 0.86
N ASP A 78 -27.18 17.53 0.88
CA ASP A 78 -27.20 18.73 1.76
C ASP A 78 -27.02 18.45 3.26
N THR A 79 -27.37 17.25 3.73
CA THR A 79 -27.26 16.85 5.15
C THR A 79 -26.01 16.05 5.45
N ALA A 80 -25.52 15.29 4.47
CA ALA A 80 -24.31 14.52 4.57
C ALA A 80 -23.62 14.38 3.21
N THR A 81 -22.31 14.22 3.26
CA THR A 81 -21.48 13.89 2.11
C THR A 81 -20.70 12.62 2.42
N PHE A 82 -20.61 11.73 1.44
CA PHE A 82 -19.88 10.48 1.51
C PHE A 82 -18.91 10.41 0.34
N VAL A 83 -17.66 10.05 0.65
CA VAL A 83 -16.62 9.89 -0.35
C VAL A 83 -16.01 8.51 -0.19
N ALA A 84 -16.02 7.74 -1.28
CA ALA A 84 -15.44 6.40 -1.34
C ALA A 84 -14.48 6.28 -2.52
N LEU A 85 -13.69 5.22 -2.57
CA LEU A 85 -12.98 4.82 -3.79
C LEU A 85 -13.92 4.01 -4.67
N GLN A 86 -13.81 4.17 -5.99
CA GLN A 86 -14.63 3.43 -6.95
C GLN A 86 -14.33 1.94 -6.99
N ALA A 87 -13.09 1.56 -6.68
CA ALA A 87 -12.62 0.19 -6.65
C ALA A 87 -11.46 0.04 -5.64
N PRO A 88 -11.09 -1.19 -5.25
CA PRO A 88 -9.88 -1.43 -4.49
C PRO A 88 -8.64 -0.83 -5.17
N PRO A 89 -7.65 -0.31 -4.41
CA PRO A 89 -6.51 0.41 -4.99
C PRO A 89 -5.76 -0.35 -6.09
N ALA A 90 -5.48 -1.64 -5.93
CA ALA A 90 -4.78 -2.42 -6.96
C ALA A 90 -5.53 -2.47 -8.30
N GLU A 91 -6.85 -2.68 -8.26
CA GLU A 91 -7.68 -2.73 -9.47
C GLU A 91 -7.69 -1.37 -10.15
N MET A 92 -7.99 -0.31 -9.39
CA MET A 92 -8.07 1.05 -9.89
C MET A 92 -6.73 1.54 -10.45
N CYS A 93 -5.63 1.37 -9.71
CA CYS A 93 -4.30 1.75 -10.17
C CYS A 93 -3.88 0.93 -11.41
N GLY A 94 -4.28 -0.34 -11.48
CA GLY A 94 -4.00 -1.26 -12.58
C GLY A 94 -4.64 -0.88 -13.91
N THR A 95 -5.67 -0.02 -13.90
CA THR A 95 -6.29 0.51 -15.13
C THR A 95 -5.32 1.36 -15.96
N CYS A 96 -4.35 2.01 -15.31
CA CYS A 96 -3.36 2.88 -15.94
C CYS A 96 -1.91 2.38 -15.76
N HIS A 97 -1.59 1.77 -14.62
CA HIS A 97 -0.26 1.28 -14.30
C HIS A 97 -0.17 -0.23 -14.51
N ALA A 98 0.62 -0.65 -15.48
CA ALA A 98 0.89 -2.05 -15.71
C ALA A 98 1.51 -2.70 -14.44
N PRO A 99 0.95 -3.81 -13.94
CA PRO A 99 1.51 -4.49 -12.79
C PRO A 99 2.87 -5.10 -13.13
N GLN A 100 3.78 -5.13 -12.16
CA GLN A 100 5.05 -5.84 -12.27
C GLN A 100 4.80 -7.34 -12.10
N THR A 101 5.45 -8.14 -12.92
CA THR A 101 5.18 -9.58 -13.04
C THR A 101 6.37 -10.47 -12.72
N ASP A 102 7.43 -9.91 -12.13
CA ASP A 102 8.57 -10.71 -11.70
C ASP A 102 8.16 -11.74 -10.63
N GLU A 103 8.89 -12.85 -10.55
CA GLU A 103 8.54 -14.02 -9.73
C GLU A 103 8.46 -13.72 -8.23
N VAL A 104 9.41 -12.93 -7.71
CA VAL A 104 9.48 -12.63 -6.28
C VAL A 104 8.71 -11.34 -6.01
N VAL A 105 7.47 -11.49 -5.56
CA VAL A 105 6.58 -10.37 -5.29
C VAL A 105 6.63 -9.97 -3.81
N HIS A 106 6.74 -8.67 -3.54
CA HIS A 106 6.66 -8.08 -2.20
C HIS A 106 5.23 -8.16 -1.67
N GLU A 107 5.07 -8.65 -0.45
CA GLU A 107 3.74 -9.00 0.08
C GLU A 107 2.73 -7.84 0.11
N PRO A 108 3.06 -6.61 0.57
CA PRO A 108 2.14 -5.47 0.49
C PRO A 108 1.74 -5.13 -0.95
N TYR A 109 2.66 -5.31 -1.91
CA TYR A 109 2.36 -5.08 -3.32
C TYR A 109 1.41 -6.16 -3.86
N ARG A 110 1.64 -7.44 -3.52
CA ARG A 110 0.75 -8.56 -3.85
C ARG A 110 -0.67 -8.36 -3.29
N GLN A 111 -0.79 -7.79 -2.11
CA GLN A 111 -2.08 -7.50 -1.46
C GLN A 111 -2.79 -6.28 -2.05
N GLY A 112 -2.11 -5.50 -2.91
CA GLY A 112 -2.69 -4.30 -3.49
C GLY A 112 -2.69 -3.09 -2.57
N ASP A 113 -1.86 -3.09 -1.53
CA ASP A 113 -1.74 -1.99 -0.58
C ASP A 113 -0.86 -0.84 -1.13
N CYS A 114 -1.12 -0.42 -2.38
CA CYS A 114 -0.31 0.57 -3.10
C CYS A 114 -0.18 1.88 -2.29
N ILE A 115 -1.30 2.30 -1.70
CA ILE A 115 -1.42 3.54 -0.92
C ILE A 115 -0.77 3.46 0.47
N LEU A 116 -0.29 2.27 0.88
CA LEU A 116 0.53 2.13 2.09
C LEU A 116 1.83 2.87 1.93
N CYS A 117 2.50 2.74 0.78
CA CYS A 117 3.78 3.38 0.47
C CYS A 117 3.62 4.67 -0.35
N HIS A 118 2.62 4.74 -1.22
CA HIS A 118 2.39 5.87 -2.11
C HIS A 118 1.29 6.80 -1.59
N ASP A 119 1.44 8.09 -1.87
CA ASP A 119 0.34 9.03 -1.86
C ASP A 119 -0.26 9.12 -3.28
N PRO A 120 -1.56 8.80 -3.47
CA PRO A 120 -2.15 8.80 -4.80
C PRO A 120 -2.41 10.21 -5.37
N HIS A 121 -2.16 11.28 -4.59
CA HIS A 121 -2.40 12.66 -5.00
C HIS A 121 -1.10 13.43 -5.20
N ALA A 122 -0.30 13.57 -4.14
CA ALA A 122 0.92 14.37 -4.18
C ALA A 122 1.91 13.97 -3.09
N SER A 123 3.20 14.19 -3.35
CA SER A 123 4.28 13.96 -2.40
C SER A 123 5.46 14.90 -2.63
N GLU A 124 6.25 15.09 -1.58
CA GLU A 124 7.57 15.72 -1.66
C GLU A 124 8.65 14.82 -2.26
N HIS A 125 8.34 13.55 -2.52
CA HIS A 125 9.29 12.54 -2.98
C HIS A 125 8.93 11.94 -4.35
N PRO A 126 9.94 11.62 -5.19
CA PRO A 126 9.73 11.00 -6.50
C PRO A 126 8.87 9.74 -6.45
N ALA A 127 8.18 9.43 -7.55
CA ALA A 127 7.24 8.32 -7.64
C ALA A 127 6.12 8.36 -6.56
N LEU A 128 5.85 9.55 -6.01
CA LEU A 128 4.77 9.82 -5.07
C LEU A 128 4.85 9.00 -3.77
N VAL A 129 6.05 8.57 -3.37
CA VAL A 129 6.19 7.83 -2.11
C VAL A 129 6.04 8.75 -0.90
N ARG A 130 5.48 8.27 0.20
CA ARG A 130 5.11 9.12 1.35
C ARG A 130 6.29 9.69 2.16
N THR A 131 7.47 9.09 2.06
CA THR A 131 8.71 9.57 2.69
C THR A 131 9.93 9.11 1.88
N SER A 132 11.15 9.46 2.29
CA SER A 132 12.36 9.00 1.61
C SER A 132 12.43 7.46 1.52
N PRO A 133 13.01 6.89 0.46
CA PRO A 133 13.11 5.44 0.28
C PRO A 133 13.65 4.67 1.49
N GLN A 134 14.68 5.22 2.14
CA GLN A 134 15.25 4.58 3.33
C GLN A 134 14.25 4.57 4.49
N ALA A 135 13.58 5.69 4.76
CA ALA A 135 12.61 5.80 5.84
C ALA A 135 11.36 4.92 5.62
N LEU A 136 10.89 4.77 4.36
CA LEU A 136 9.77 3.89 4.02
C LEU A 136 10.04 2.45 4.45
N CYS A 137 11.20 1.92 4.06
CA CYS A 137 11.53 0.52 4.34
C CYS A 137 11.80 0.29 5.83
N THR A 138 12.51 1.20 6.49
CA THR A 138 12.90 1.04 7.90
C THR A 138 11.73 1.18 8.86
N ALA A 139 10.69 1.94 8.49
CA ALA A 139 9.46 2.06 9.26
C ALA A 139 8.77 0.72 9.53
N CYS A 140 8.92 -0.27 8.64
CA CYS A 140 8.36 -1.61 8.82
C CYS A 140 9.42 -2.66 9.14
N HIS A 141 10.54 -2.67 8.42
CA HIS A 141 11.50 -3.76 8.49
C HIS A 141 12.53 -3.62 9.62
N LEU A 142 12.79 -2.40 10.09
CA LEU A 142 13.76 -2.13 11.17
C LEU A 142 13.09 -1.67 12.47
N ALA A 143 11.95 -1.00 12.40
CA ALA A 143 11.20 -0.62 13.59
C ALA A 143 10.76 -1.86 14.40
N ARG A 144 10.91 -1.75 15.72
CA ARG A 144 10.62 -2.80 16.70
C ARG A 144 9.62 -2.36 17.78
N ARG A 145 9.62 -1.07 18.13
CA ARG A 145 8.74 -0.54 19.17
C ARG A 145 7.31 -0.45 18.66
N THR A 146 6.37 -0.89 19.47
CA THR A 146 4.93 -0.78 19.25
C THR A 146 4.32 -0.35 20.57
N GLU A 147 3.55 0.73 20.58
CA GLU A 147 2.87 1.26 21.75
C GLU A 147 1.38 1.42 21.42
N GLY A 148 0.49 0.97 22.29
CA GLY A 148 -0.96 1.05 22.06
C GLY A 148 -1.51 -0.03 21.11
N ALA A 149 -2.68 0.23 20.52
CA ALA A 149 -3.39 -0.70 19.64
C ALA A 149 -2.92 -0.60 18.17
N THR A 150 -2.35 0.55 17.78
CA THR A 150 -1.91 0.85 16.42
C THR A 150 -0.43 1.26 16.41
N VAL A 151 0.21 1.12 15.24
CA VAL A 151 1.56 1.61 14.99
C VAL A 151 1.45 2.74 13.98
N PRO A 152 1.88 3.97 14.33
CA PRO A 152 1.95 5.05 13.36
C PRO A 152 3.05 4.74 12.35
N LEU A 153 2.69 4.87 11.09
CA LEU A 153 3.59 4.84 9.95
C LEU A 153 3.74 6.26 9.41
N PHE A 154 4.31 6.37 8.22
CA PHE A 154 4.52 7.63 7.53
C PHE A 154 3.22 8.19 6.93
N GLY A 155 3.11 9.52 6.89
CA GLY A 155 1.97 10.21 6.29
C GLY A 155 0.65 10.09 7.07
N GLY A 156 0.71 9.96 8.40
CA GLY A 156 -0.48 9.90 9.27
C GLY A 156 -1.27 8.59 9.20
N ARG A 157 -0.74 7.58 8.50
CA ARG A 157 -1.33 6.23 8.50
C ARG A 157 -0.97 5.50 9.75
N GLU A 158 -1.92 4.71 10.24
CA GLU A 158 -1.68 3.78 11.33
C GLU A 158 -2.13 2.38 10.90
N ILE A 159 -1.44 1.36 11.39
CA ILE A 159 -1.84 -0.03 11.19
C ILE A 159 -1.97 -0.74 12.54
N PRO A 160 -2.83 -1.77 12.66
CA PRO A 160 -2.93 -2.54 13.89
C PRO A 160 -1.59 -3.15 14.30
N VAL A 161 -1.27 -3.12 15.59
CA VAL A 161 -0.02 -3.68 16.14
C VAL A 161 0.14 -5.16 15.77
N GLU A 162 -0.95 -5.93 15.78
CA GLU A 162 -0.91 -7.35 15.42
C GLU A 162 -0.60 -7.57 13.94
N THR A 163 -0.96 -6.64 13.06
CA THR A 163 -0.54 -6.66 11.66
C THR A 163 0.95 -6.34 11.56
N PHE A 164 1.40 -5.27 12.21
CA PHE A 164 2.81 -4.84 12.17
C PHE A 164 3.79 -5.89 12.69
N ARG A 165 3.41 -6.66 13.71
CA ARG A 165 4.22 -7.73 14.30
C ARG A 165 4.46 -8.90 13.34
N LYS A 166 3.59 -9.10 12.35
CA LYS A 166 3.73 -10.15 11.33
C LYS A 166 4.71 -9.78 10.22
N PHE A 167 5.08 -8.50 10.11
CA PHE A 167 5.97 -8.06 9.04
C PHE A 167 7.39 -8.62 9.22
N PRO A 168 7.99 -9.17 8.15
CA PRO A 168 9.33 -9.72 8.22
C PRO A 168 10.31 -8.61 8.57
N LYS A 169 11.07 -8.80 9.64
CA LYS A 169 12.07 -7.84 10.08
C LYS A 169 13.40 -8.16 9.41
N ILE A 170 13.94 -7.20 8.67
CA ILE A 170 15.19 -7.35 7.93
C ILE A 170 16.33 -6.95 8.88
N ALA A 171 16.73 -7.90 9.72
CA ALA A 171 17.99 -7.90 10.45
C ALA A 171 18.49 -9.34 10.46
N LEU A 172 19.64 -9.59 9.84
CA LEU A 172 20.09 -10.96 9.55
C LEU A 172 20.66 -11.68 10.78
N ASP A 173 21.01 -10.93 11.83
CA ASP A 173 21.54 -11.48 13.06
C ASP A 173 20.96 -10.73 14.28
N ARG A 174 20.67 -11.50 15.35
CA ARG A 174 20.19 -10.97 16.63
C ARG A 174 21.20 -10.01 17.26
N ALA A 175 22.50 -10.24 17.05
CA ALA A 175 23.54 -9.34 17.54
C ALA A 175 23.75 -8.11 16.64
N GLN A 176 23.10 -8.03 15.47
CA GLN A 176 23.28 -6.99 14.45
C GLN A 176 24.76 -6.83 14.04
N ARG A 177 25.51 -7.93 14.00
CA ARG A 177 26.95 -7.92 13.67
C ARG A 177 27.25 -8.48 12.29
N THR A 178 26.30 -9.18 11.68
CA THR A 178 26.46 -9.79 10.36
C THR A 178 25.23 -9.55 9.48
N GLY A 179 25.48 -9.32 8.18
CA GLY A 179 24.47 -9.05 7.17
C GLY A 179 24.01 -7.58 7.10
N HIS A 180 23.50 -7.16 5.94
CA HIS A 180 23.04 -5.79 5.71
C HIS A 180 21.51 -5.68 5.83
N PRO A 181 20.97 -4.54 6.30
CA PRO A 181 21.69 -3.44 6.94
C PRO A 181 22.00 -3.77 8.42
N TYR A 182 23.23 -3.53 8.88
CA TYR A 182 23.56 -3.57 10.32
C TYR A 182 23.80 -2.16 10.85
N LEU A 183 23.47 -1.92 12.12
CA LEU A 183 23.45 -0.58 12.74
C LEU A 183 24.82 0.15 12.69
N GLY A 184 25.91 -0.61 12.59
CA GLY A 184 27.28 -0.10 12.42
C GLY A 184 27.80 -0.03 10.98
N HIS A 185 27.00 -0.42 9.97
CA HIS A 185 27.31 -0.20 8.56
C HIS A 185 26.43 0.93 8.05
N PRO A 186 26.99 2.10 7.73
CA PRO A 186 26.22 3.08 6.98
C PRO A 186 25.90 2.46 5.62
N VAL A 187 24.63 2.12 5.42
CA VAL A 187 24.03 1.91 4.10
C VAL A 187 23.18 3.11 3.68
N SER A 188 23.61 4.28 4.16
CA SER A 188 22.95 5.55 3.98
C SER A 188 24.02 6.63 3.87
N ASN A 189 23.74 7.69 3.13
CA ASN A 189 24.62 8.84 2.87
C ASN A 189 25.77 8.50 1.93
N GLY A 190 25.56 8.84 0.66
CA GLY A 190 26.43 8.55 -0.47
C GLY A 190 25.56 8.53 -1.73
N GLU A 191 26.15 8.77 -2.90
CA GLU A 191 25.43 8.52 -4.15
C GLU A 191 25.43 7.02 -4.43
N ASP A 192 24.30 6.56 -4.94
CA ASP A 192 24.04 5.17 -5.23
C ASP A 192 24.89 4.71 -6.42
N PRO A 193 25.82 3.75 -6.23
CA PRO A 193 26.69 3.26 -7.30
C PRO A 193 25.91 2.52 -8.40
N PHE A 194 24.66 2.15 -8.14
CA PHE A 194 23.78 1.46 -9.08
C PHE A 194 22.72 2.39 -9.70
N ARG A 195 22.47 3.56 -9.09
CA ARG A 195 21.48 4.53 -9.57
C ARG A 195 22.05 5.95 -9.50
N LYS A 196 22.71 6.36 -10.58
CA LYS A 196 23.34 7.69 -10.71
C LYS A 196 22.40 8.82 -10.26
N GLY A 197 22.92 9.76 -9.46
CA GLY A 197 22.18 10.91 -8.95
C GLY A 197 21.13 10.60 -7.87
N GLN A 198 21.02 9.35 -7.40
CA GLN A 198 20.16 9.00 -6.27
C GLN A 198 20.99 8.78 -5.01
N PRO A 199 20.47 9.09 -3.81
CA PRO A 199 21.12 8.70 -2.58
C PRO A 199 21.05 7.18 -2.39
N TYR A 200 22.15 6.61 -1.89
CA TYR A 200 22.22 5.20 -1.52
C TYR A 200 21.14 4.86 -0.48
N SER A 201 20.41 3.77 -0.73
CA SER A 201 19.25 3.36 0.06
C SER A 201 18.93 1.88 -0.16
N CYS A 202 17.91 1.38 0.53
CA CYS A 202 17.39 0.01 0.33
C CYS A 202 17.12 -0.30 -1.16
N LEU A 203 16.66 0.69 -1.94
CA LEU A 203 16.30 0.53 -3.35
C LEU A 203 17.49 0.40 -4.31
N SER A 204 18.71 0.61 -3.82
CA SER A 204 19.95 0.42 -4.58
C SER A 204 20.11 -1.03 -5.02
N CYS A 205 19.73 -1.97 -4.15
CA CYS A 205 19.81 -3.41 -4.41
C CYS A 205 18.44 -4.07 -4.48
N HIS A 206 17.43 -3.54 -3.77
CA HIS A 206 16.11 -4.14 -3.69
C HIS A 206 15.11 -3.47 -4.63
N ALA A 207 14.22 -4.28 -5.21
CA ALA A 207 13.03 -3.81 -5.91
C ALA A 207 11.81 -3.84 -4.95
N PRO A 208 11.01 -2.76 -4.86
CA PRO A 208 9.99 -2.63 -3.81
C PRO A 208 8.67 -3.36 -4.09
N HIS A 209 8.45 -3.80 -5.34
CA HIS A 209 7.19 -4.40 -5.79
C HIS A 209 7.40 -5.86 -6.18
N ALA A 210 8.22 -6.12 -7.20
CA ALA A 210 8.61 -7.44 -7.60
C ALA A 210 10.08 -7.45 -8.05
N ALA A 211 10.74 -8.61 -7.98
CA ALA A 211 12.11 -8.78 -8.41
C ALA A 211 12.35 -10.18 -8.99
N PRO A 212 13.36 -10.34 -9.86
CA PRO A 212 13.70 -11.64 -10.44
C PRO A 212 14.39 -12.58 -9.44
N VAL A 213 14.95 -12.05 -8.35
CA VAL A 213 15.78 -12.81 -7.41
C VAL A 213 15.20 -12.75 -6.00
N ALA A 214 15.39 -13.85 -5.25
CA ALA A 214 14.96 -13.97 -3.86
C ALA A 214 15.39 -12.77 -3.00
N LYS A 215 14.60 -12.47 -1.96
CA LYS A 215 14.77 -11.29 -1.10
C LYS A 215 14.64 -9.96 -1.86
N LEU A 216 13.88 -9.97 -2.95
CA LEU A 216 13.59 -8.79 -3.77
C LEU A 216 14.85 -8.16 -4.36
N LEU A 217 15.88 -8.95 -4.66
CA LEU A 217 17.11 -8.43 -5.27
C LEU A 217 16.89 -8.16 -6.75
N ARG A 218 17.40 -7.02 -7.22
CA ARG A 218 17.30 -6.59 -8.63
C ARG A 218 18.02 -7.52 -9.60
N GLU A 219 19.08 -8.17 -9.14
CA GLU A 219 19.90 -9.11 -9.90
C GLU A 219 20.56 -10.13 -8.96
N GLU A 220 21.16 -11.17 -9.51
CA GLU A 220 21.96 -12.11 -8.75
C GLU A 220 23.33 -11.51 -8.44
N TRP A 221 23.74 -11.55 -7.18
CA TRP A 221 25.03 -11.05 -6.74
C TRP A 221 25.85 -12.19 -6.16
N LYS A 222 27.12 -12.32 -6.54
CA LYS A 222 28.05 -13.19 -5.80
C LYS A 222 28.39 -12.48 -4.49
N SER A 223 28.58 -13.25 -3.40
CA SER A 223 28.58 -12.74 -2.02
C SER A 223 29.54 -11.58 -1.72
N LEU A 224 30.65 -11.46 -2.47
CA LEU A 224 31.61 -10.36 -2.33
C LEU A 224 31.36 -9.21 -3.31
N ASP A 225 30.60 -9.42 -4.40
CA ASP A 225 30.43 -8.42 -5.46
C ASP A 225 29.70 -7.16 -4.96
N VAL A 226 28.70 -7.31 -4.07
CA VAL A 226 27.99 -6.15 -3.46
C VAL A 226 28.93 -5.36 -2.56
N CYS A 227 29.68 -6.07 -1.71
CA CYS A 227 30.61 -5.49 -0.75
C CYS A 227 31.74 -4.74 -1.47
N ASP A 228 32.34 -5.39 -2.46
CA ASP A 228 33.47 -4.87 -3.21
C ASP A 228 33.09 -3.66 -4.06
N ARG A 229 31.91 -3.65 -4.69
CA ARG A 229 31.47 -2.50 -5.49
C ARG A 229 31.26 -1.25 -4.63
N CYS A 230 30.60 -1.40 -3.48
CA CYS A 230 30.40 -0.27 -2.56
C CYS A 230 31.72 0.22 -1.96
N HIS A 231 32.57 -0.70 -1.48
CA HIS A 231 33.87 -0.31 -0.92
C HIS A 231 34.82 0.25 -1.98
N THR A 232 34.72 -0.21 -3.24
CA THR A 232 35.46 0.37 -4.37
C THR A 232 35.01 1.79 -4.65
N GLU A 233 33.70 2.05 -4.70
CA GLU A 233 33.17 3.42 -4.86
C GLU A 233 33.62 4.33 -3.72
N MET A 234 33.56 3.86 -2.46
CA MET A 234 34.04 4.64 -1.31
C MET A 234 35.55 4.92 -1.37
N ARG A 235 36.36 3.96 -1.83
CA ARG A 235 37.81 4.17 -2.07
C ARG A 235 38.05 5.19 -3.17
N ASN A 236 37.33 5.08 -4.29
CA ASN A 236 37.46 6.00 -5.42
C ASN A 236 37.11 7.43 -5.03
N ARG A 237 36.05 7.63 -4.22
CA ARG A 237 35.69 8.95 -3.67
C ARG A 237 36.75 9.53 -2.75
N ARG A 238 37.35 8.72 -1.88
CA ARG A 238 38.47 9.17 -1.02
C ARG A 238 39.73 9.53 -1.81
N ALA A 239 39.87 9.00 -3.02
CA ALA A 239 41.01 9.24 -3.90
C ALA A 239 40.80 10.44 -4.86
N GLN A 240 39.59 11.01 -4.93
CA GLN A 240 39.32 12.23 -5.69
C GLN A 240 39.75 13.45 -4.86
N PRO A 241 40.49 14.41 -5.45
CA PRO A 241 41.02 15.58 -4.77
C PRO A 241 39.95 16.59 -4.33
#